data_AF-S4S016-F1
#
_entry.id   AF-S4S016-F1
#
_cell.length_a   1.000
_cell.length_b   1.000
_cell.length_c   1.000
_cell.angle_alpha   90.00
_cell.angle_beta   90.00
_cell.angle_gamma   90.00
#
_symmetry.space_group_name_H-M   'P 1'
#
loop_
_entity.id
_entity.type
_entity.pdbx_description
1 polymer ?
#
loop_
_entity_poly.entity_id
_entity_poly.type
_entity_poly.pdbx_seq_one_letter_code
_entity_poly.pdbx_strand_id
1 'polypeptide(L)'
;RFQIQRGKNDPNSYKSLADCFRTMYRKEGPLSFYKGLLPPVLAETPKRAVKFFTFEQYKKLLNLTPVSAGMVYTLAGLGSGLTEAIVINPFEVVKVNLQAQRTTFTE
;
A
#
# COMPACT_ATOMS: atom_id res chain seq x y z
N ARG A 1 -14.94 2.54 -4.30
CA ARG A 1 -16.40 2.82 -4.33
C ARG A 1 -17.03 2.44 -5.67
N PHE A 2 -16.55 2.97 -6.81
CA PHE A 2 -17.07 2.59 -8.14
C PHE A 2 -16.97 1.08 -8.43
N GLN A 3 -15.87 0.43 -8.04
CA GLN A 3 -15.65 -1.02 -8.17
C GLN A 3 -16.49 -1.88 -7.21
N ILE A 4 -17.12 -1.30 -6.18
CA ILE A 4 -17.86 -2.04 -5.14
C ILE A 4 -19.37 -2.12 -5.48
N GLN A 5 -19.77 -1.65 -6.66
CA GLN A 5 -21.17 -1.68 -7.08
C GLN A 5 -21.62 -3.13 -7.33
N ARG A 6 -22.62 -3.57 -6.57
CA ARG A 6 -23.14 -4.95 -6.59
C ARG A 6 -23.95 -5.28 -7.85
N GLY A 7 -24.39 -4.29 -8.62
CA GLY A 7 -25.08 -4.51 -9.89
C GLY A 7 -25.80 -3.27 -10.42
N LYS A 8 -26.38 -3.40 -11.61
CA LYS A 8 -27.05 -2.31 -12.37
C LYS A 8 -28.33 -1.77 -11.70
N ASN A 9 -28.89 -2.50 -10.73
CA ASN A 9 -30.16 -2.18 -10.03
C ASN A 9 -29.97 -1.59 -8.62
N ASP A 10 -28.76 -1.15 -8.26
CA ASP A 10 -28.53 -0.50 -6.98
C ASP A 10 -29.03 0.96 -7.03
N PRO A 11 -29.92 1.43 -6.14
CA PRO A 11 -30.44 2.82 -6.16
C PRO A 11 -29.33 3.89 -5.98
N ASN A 12 -28.14 3.49 -5.51
CA ASN A 12 -26.94 4.32 -5.43
C ASN A 12 -25.86 3.95 -6.47
N SER A 13 -26.24 3.27 -7.56
CA SER A 13 -25.31 2.93 -8.65
C SER A 13 -24.86 4.19 -9.41
N TYR A 14 -23.55 4.25 -9.69
CA TYR A 14 -22.94 5.33 -10.45
C TYR A 14 -22.93 4.96 -11.93
N LYS A 15 -23.52 5.82 -12.78
CA LYS A 15 -23.64 5.54 -14.22
C LYS A 15 -22.31 5.63 -14.97
N SER A 16 -21.39 6.45 -14.47
CA SER A 16 -20.04 6.62 -15.01
C SER A 16 -19.07 7.04 -13.90
N LEU A 17 -17.77 6.96 -14.18
CA LEU A 17 -16.74 7.48 -13.27
C LEU A 17 -16.98 8.97 -13.00
N ALA A 18 -17.25 9.77 -14.04
CA ALA A 18 -17.53 11.20 -13.92
C ALA A 18 -18.75 11.50 -13.03
N ASP A 19 -19.81 10.69 -13.15
CA ASP A 19 -21.00 10.78 -12.30
C ASP A 19 -20.69 10.44 -10.84
N CYS A 20 -19.81 9.47 -10.61
CA CYS A 20 -19.28 9.12 -9.28
C CYS A 20 -18.49 10.28 -8.64
N PHE A 21 -17.58 10.90 -9.39
CA PHE A 21 -16.82 12.08 -8.93
C PHE A 21 -17.76 13.25 -8.60
N ARG A 22 -18.69 13.57 -9.52
CA ARG A 22 -19.65 14.67 -9.32
C ARG A 22 -20.57 14.43 -8.13
N THR A 23 -21.04 13.20 -7.97
CA THR A 23 -21.94 12.83 -6.87
C THR A 23 -21.22 12.87 -5.52
N MET A 24 -19.99 12.34 -5.42
CA MET A 24 -19.19 12.45 -4.18
C MET A 24 -18.90 13.90 -3.83
N TYR A 25 -18.46 14.71 -4.79
CA TYR A 25 -18.13 16.12 -4.55
C TYR A 25 -19.36 16.90 -4.04
N ARG A 26 -20.53 16.71 -4.66
CA ARG A 26 -21.76 17.43 -4.29
C ARG A 26 -22.39 16.93 -2.98
N LYS A 27 -22.35 15.63 -2.70
CA LYS A 27 -23.01 15.05 -1.52
C LYS A 27 -22.15 15.08 -0.26
N GLU A 28 -20.85 14.83 -0.39
CA GLU A 28 -19.96 14.67 0.75
C GLU A 28 -18.78 15.66 0.77
N GLY A 29 -18.64 16.51 -0.25
CA GLY A 29 -17.57 17.51 -0.35
C GLY A 29 -16.21 16.96 -0.79
N PRO A 30 -15.21 17.86 -0.98
CA PRO A 30 -13.88 17.50 -1.50
C PRO A 30 -13.06 16.58 -0.57
N LEU A 31 -13.29 16.63 0.75
CA LEU A 31 -12.58 15.77 1.69
C LEU A 31 -12.95 14.28 1.55
N SER A 32 -14.04 13.98 0.86
CA SER A 32 -14.53 12.61 0.71
C SER A 32 -13.68 11.74 -0.21
N PHE A 33 -12.83 12.35 -1.04
CA PHE A 33 -11.80 11.65 -1.80
C PHE A 33 -10.65 11.12 -0.93
N TYR A 34 -10.44 11.72 0.25
CA TYR A 34 -9.38 11.31 1.18
C TYR A 34 -9.87 10.32 2.24
N LYS A 35 -11.19 10.13 2.38
CA LYS A 35 -11.80 9.16 3.29
C LYS A 35 -11.37 7.74 2.90
N GLY A 36 -10.53 7.12 3.74
CA GLY A 36 -10.00 5.77 3.52
C GLY A 36 -8.61 5.71 2.88
N LEU A 37 -7.98 6.86 2.58
CA LEU A 37 -6.58 6.92 2.12
C LEU A 37 -5.58 6.73 3.27
N LEU A 38 -5.94 7.15 4.49
CA LEU A 38 -5.06 7.09 5.66
C LEU A 38 -4.60 5.66 6.01
N PRO A 39 -5.47 4.63 6.10
CA PRO A 39 -5.02 3.29 6.49
C PRO A 39 -4.01 2.67 5.51
N PRO A 40 -4.19 2.75 4.18
CA PRO A 40 -3.17 2.34 3.22
C PRO A 40 -1.85 3.11 3.37
N VAL A 41 -1.89 4.43 3.52
CA VAL A 41 -0.68 5.27 3.66
C VAL A 41 0.10 4.90 4.92
N LEU A 42 -0.61 4.71 6.04
CA LEU A 42 -0.01 4.30 7.30
C LEU A 42 0.55 2.87 7.25
N ALA A 43 -0.01 1.99 6.43
CA ALA A 43 0.52 0.63 6.25
C ALA A 43 1.73 0.58 5.30
N GLU A 44 1.76 1.40 4.25
CA GLU A 44 2.85 1.43 3.27
C GLU A 44 4.10 2.16 3.77
N THR A 45 3.93 3.15 4.64
CA THR A 45 5.05 3.97 5.16
C THR A 45 6.07 3.12 5.94
N PRO A 46 5.69 2.28 6.92
CA PRO A 46 6.62 1.41 7.65
C PRO A 46 7.33 0.44 6.72
N LYS A 47 6.61 -0.12 5.74
CA LYS A 47 7.19 -1.05 4.76
C LYS A 47 8.33 -0.40 3.98
N ARG A 48 8.09 0.80 3.45
CA ARG A 48 9.13 1.56 2.74
C ARG A 48 10.28 1.96 3.66
N ALA A 49 10.00 2.34 4.90
CA ALA A 49 11.03 2.70 5.87
C ALA A 49 11.97 1.52 6.18
N VAL A 50 11.43 0.33 6.42
CA VAL A 50 12.23 -0.90 6.64
C VAL A 50 13.12 -1.18 5.43
N LYS A 51 12.57 -1.11 4.21
CA LYS A 51 13.33 -1.30 2.98
C LYS A 51 14.50 -0.34 2.83
N PHE A 52 14.28 0.96 3.03
CA PHE A 52 15.35 1.96 2.95
C PHE A 52 16.41 1.74 4.02
N PHE A 53 15.99 1.40 5.24
CA PHE A 53 16.91 1.12 6.34
C PHE A 53 17.79 -0.09 6.04
N THR A 54 17.21 -1.21 5.60
CA THR A 54 17.97 -2.42 5.27
C THR A 54 18.89 -2.20 4.08
N PHE A 55 18.43 -1.49 3.05
CA PHE A 55 19.23 -1.17 1.86
C PHE A 55 20.48 -0.35 2.21
N GLU A 56 20.35 0.69 3.03
CA GLU A 56 21.49 1.51 3.46
C GLU A 56 22.52 0.69 4.27
N GLN A 57 22.05 -0.24 5.12
CA GLN A 57 22.97 -1.10 5.87
C GLN A 57 23.69 -2.11 4.98
N TYR A 58 23.01 -2.72 4.01
CA TYR A 58 23.66 -3.59 3.03
C TYR A 58 24.67 -2.84 2.16
N LYS A 59 24.34 -1.62 1.74
CA LYS A 59 25.27 -0.76 0.98
C LYS A 59 26.53 -0.44 1.79
N LYS A 60 26.39 -0.11 3.08
CA LYS A 60 27.55 0.12 3.97
C LYS A 60 28.41 -1.13 4.15
N LEU A 61 27.79 -2.29 4.34
CA LEU A 61 28.51 -3.58 4.47
C LEU A 61 29.27 -3.96 3.20
N LEU A 62 28.64 -3.80 2.03
CA LEU A 62 29.21 -4.17 0.73
C LEU A 62 30.20 -3.14 0.17
N ASN A 63 30.22 -1.91 0.69
CA ASN A 63 31.27 -0.93 0.39
C ASN A 63 32.60 -1.23 1.09
N LEU A 64 32.63 -2.18 2.05
CA LEU A 64 33.87 -2.64 2.69
C LEU A 64 34.61 -3.68 1.84
N THR A 65 33.98 -4.21 0.80
CA THR A 65 34.56 -5.18 -0.12
C THR A 65 34.91 -4.50 -1.47
N PRO A 66 35.96 -4.94 -2.17
CA PRO A 66 36.40 -4.34 -3.44
C PRO A 66 35.52 -4.80 -4.61
N VAL A 67 34.21 -4.57 -4.52
CA VAL A 67 33.21 -4.96 -5.53
C VAL A 67 32.83 -3.73 -6.37
N SER A 68 32.49 -3.92 -7.64
CA SER A 68 32.04 -2.81 -8.49
C SER A 68 30.75 -2.19 -7.94
N ALA A 69 30.60 -0.87 -8.10
CA ALA A 69 29.42 -0.14 -7.59
C ALA A 69 28.09 -0.74 -8.09
N GLY A 70 28.04 -1.19 -9.36
CA GLY A 70 26.86 -1.85 -9.92
C GLY A 70 26.49 -3.14 -9.18
N MET A 71 27.48 -3.94 -8.79
CA MET A 71 27.26 -5.19 -8.07
C MET A 71 26.92 -4.98 -6.59
N VAL A 72 27.42 -3.90 -5.98
CA VAL A 72 27.02 -3.47 -4.63
C VAL A 72 25.52 -3.15 -4.59
N TYR A 73 25.02 -2.37 -5.56
CA TYR A 73 23.59 -2.00 -5.60
C TYR A 73 22.67 -3.19 -5.88
N THR A 74 23.07 -4.12 -6.75
CA THR A 74 22.25 -5.31 -7.04
C THR A 74 22.20 -6.25 -5.83
N LEU A 75 23.34 -6.51 -5.18
CA LEU A 75 23.40 -7.36 -3.99
C LEU A 75 22.70 -6.72 -2.79
N ALA A 76 22.87 -5.41 -2.58
CA ALA A 76 22.14 -4.68 -1.54
C ALA A 76 20.63 -4.66 -1.81
N GLY A 77 20.22 -4.51 -3.07
CA GLY A 77 18.82 -4.55 -3.48
C GLY A 77 18.19 -5.93 -3.23
N LEU A 78 18.88 -7.01 -3.61
CA LEU A 78 18.42 -8.38 -3.39
C LEU A 78 18.37 -8.74 -1.89
N GLY A 79 19.44 -8.45 -1.14
CA GLY A 79 19.51 -8.73 0.30
C GLY A 79 18.46 -7.93 1.09
N SER A 80 18.27 -6.67 0.72
CA SER A 80 17.21 -5.83 1.28
C SER A 80 15.82 -6.39 0.97
N GLY A 81 15.57 -6.81 -0.29
CA GLY A 81 14.27 -7.34 -0.69
C GLY A 81 13.91 -8.65 0.02
N LEU A 82 14.88 -9.55 0.22
CA LEU A 82 14.67 -10.79 0.94
C LEU A 82 14.39 -10.56 2.43
N THR A 83 15.14 -9.66 3.06
CA THR A 83 14.96 -9.33 4.48
C THR A 83 13.65 -8.58 4.71
N GLU A 84 13.31 -7.64 3.80
CA GLU A 84 12.01 -6.99 3.76
C GLU A 84 10.90 -8.04 3.68
N ALA A 85 10.99 -9.00 2.76
CA ALA A 85 9.98 -10.05 2.62
C ALA A 85 9.80 -10.86 3.91
N ILE A 86 10.87 -11.31 4.56
CA ILE A 86 10.78 -12.11 5.80
C ILE A 86 10.13 -11.30 6.93
N VAL A 87 10.56 -10.05 7.10
CA VAL A 87 10.07 -9.20 8.20
C VAL A 87 8.64 -8.71 7.95
N ILE A 88 8.29 -8.38 6.70
CA ILE A 88 7.03 -7.72 6.34
C ILE A 88 5.91 -8.71 6.03
N ASN A 89 6.23 -9.92 5.54
CA ASN A 89 5.23 -10.94 5.22
C ASN A 89 4.19 -11.20 6.34
N PRO A 90 4.56 -11.36 7.63
CA PRO A 90 3.55 -11.53 8.68
C PRO A 90 2.62 -10.31 8.82
N PHE A 91 3.14 -9.08 8.64
CA PHE A 91 2.32 -7.86 8.69
C PHE A 91 1.40 -7.74 7.49
N GLU A 92 1.85 -8.15 6.30
CA GLU A 92 1.01 -8.22 5.11
C GLU A 92 -0.13 -9.21 5.29
N VAL A 93 0.14 -10.39 5.86
CA VAL A 93 -0.90 -11.38 6.19
C VAL A 93 -1.93 -10.78 7.15
N VAL A 94 -1.52 -10.06 8.18
CA VAL A 94 -2.45 -9.38 9.09
C VAL A 94 -3.26 -8.29 8.36
N LYS A 95 -2.61 -7.47 7.52
CA LYS A 95 -3.26 -6.44 6.72
C LYS A 95 -4.32 -7.02 5.78
N VAL A 96 -4.03 -8.11 5.07
CA VAL A 96 -5.01 -8.72 4.16
C VAL A 96 -6.15 -9.40 4.91
N ASN A 97 -5.87 -10.01 6.07
CA ASN A 97 -6.93 -10.56 6.93
C ASN A 97 -7.86 -9.46 7.47
N LEU A 98 -7.32 -8.34 7.94
CA LEU A 98 -8.12 -7.19 8.39
C LEU A 98 -8.91 -6.56 7.24
N GLN A 99 -8.35 -6.52 6.03
CA GLN A 99 -9.05 -6.03 4.84
C GLN A 99 -10.16 -7.00 4.38
N ALA A 100 -9.96 -8.31 4.52
CA ALA A 100 -10.96 -9.34 4.23
C ALA A 100 -12.13 -9.30 5.23
N GLN A 101 -11.86 -8.99 6.51
CA GLN A 101 -12.87 -8.92 7.58
C GLN A 101 -13.69 -7.60 7.61
N ARG A 102 -13.56 -6.72 6.62
CA ARG A 102 -14.31 -5.44 6.57
C ARG A 102 -15.84 -5.58 6.53
N THR A 103 -16.38 -6.80 6.47
CA THR A 103 -17.82 -7.05 6.56
C THR A 103 -18.40 -6.78 7.96
N THR A 104 -17.59 -6.64 9.02
CA THR A 104 -18.08 -6.51 10.42
C THR A 104 -18.03 -5.09 10.98
N PHE A 105 -17.34 -4.12 10.36
CA PHE A 105 -17.26 -2.73 10.86
C PHE A 105 -18.47 -1.85 10.48
N THR A 106 -19.62 -2.46 10.26
CA THR A 106 -20.91 -1.79 10.10
C THR A 106 -21.92 -2.53 10.94
N GLU A 107 -21.73 -2.45 12.25
CA GLU A 107 -22.77 -2.60 13.26
C GLU A 107 -22.61 -1.44 14.25
#